data_AF-A0A820SL06-F1
#
_entry.id   AF-A0A820SL06-F1
#
_cell.length_a   1.000
_cell.length_b   1.000
_cell.length_c   1.000
_cell.angle_alpha   90.00
_cell.angle_beta   90.00
_cell.angle_gamma   90.00
#
_symmetry.space_group_name_H-M   'P 1'
#
loop_
_entity.id
_entity.type
_entity.pdbx_description
1 polymer ?
#
loop_
_entity_poly.entity_id
_entity_poly.type
_entity_poly.pdbx_seq_one_letter_code
_entity_poly.pdbx_strand_id
1 'polypeptide(L)'
;MDKENVRFYIRLRTALGIEARTIHDELYTVFGDEAPSYRTVARWSHLFREGREEVEDEDRPGRPVTETTSENIEQVQSIIDDDPFVTVDELQEQTGLSHGTVYRIVSDHLKLMKITARYVPKHLTDFQRAERVRICKENLAKFERGSWKLCDVVTGDESWFYHKQTGRKLSNAAWVKKGDPPPTIVRRSRFAPRTLVCIFFNSTGPLLIHYVQRGQTIDHEYYIENCLYPVINEIKSQRSSFGTRSIKLHHDNGTPHFHQEVLNYLESEGITVMPHPPNSPDLAPCDFWLFDLIK
;
A
#
# COMPACT_ATOMS: atom_id res chain seq x y z
N MET A 1 13.89 -48.80 -2.21
CA MET A 1 15.05 -48.73 -3.15
C MET A 1 15.17 -47.33 -3.72
N ASP A 2 16.33 -46.70 -3.54
CA ASP A 2 16.62 -45.42 -4.20
C ASP A 2 16.90 -45.65 -5.70
N LYS A 3 16.07 -45.05 -6.54
CA LYS A 3 16.07 -45.25 -7.99
C LYS A 3 17.33 -44.68 -8.63
N GLU A 4 17.88 -43.60 -8.08
CA GLU A 4 19.07 -42.94 -8.63
C GLU A 4 20.32 -43.79 -8.37
N ASN A 5 20.48 -44.31 -7.16
CA ASN A 5 21.57 -45.21 -6.80
C ASN A 5 21.62 -46.47 -7.68
N VAL A 6 20.46 -47.06 -7.98
CA VAL A 6 20.41 -48.24 -8.85
C VAL A 6 20.71 -47.90 -10.30
N ARG A 7 20.26 -46.74 -10.80
CA ARG A 7 20.63 -46.25 -12.14
C ARG A 7 22.11 -45.92 -12.24
N PHE A 8 22.70 -45.34 -11.19
CA PHE A 8 24.14 -45.09 -11.11
C PHE A 8 24.94 -46.40 -11.18
N TYR A 9 24.49 -47.45 -10.46
CA TYR A 9 25.08 -48.77 -10.54
C TYR A 9 25.01 -49.36 -11.96
N ILE A 10 23.86 -49.27 -12.61
CA ILE A 10 23.66 -49.71 -14.01
C ILE A 10 24.60 -48.94 -14.95
N ARG A 11 24.77 -47.61 -14.75
CA ARG A 11 25.67 -46.75 -15.53
C ARG A 11 27.11 -47.22 -15.42
N LEU A 12 27.61 -47.42 -14.19
CA LEU A 12 28.97 -47.87 -13.93
C LEU A 12 29.23 -49.24 -14.59
N ARG A 13 28.33 -50.21 -14.39
CA ARG A 13 28.48 -51.56 -14.93
C ARG A 13 28.39 -51.60 -16.45
N THR A 14 27.53 -50.76 -17.05
CA THR A 14 27.44 -50.61 -18.50
C THR A 14 28.72 -50.00 -19.08
N ALA A 15 29.32 -49.01 -18.41
CA ALA A 15 30.61 -48.42 -18.81
C ALA A 15 31.77 -49.43 -18.73
N LEU A 16 31.70 -50.39 -17.79
CA LEU A 16 32.62 -51.52 -17.70
C LEU A 16 32.38 -52.62 -18.75
N GLY A 17 31.43 -52.44 -19.67
CA GLY A 17 31.12 -53.39 -20.74
C GLY A 17 30.31 -54.62 -20.30
N ILE A 18 29.71 -54.58 -19.12
CA ILE A 18 28.93 -55.71 -18.59
C ILE A 18 27.53 -55.73 -19.24
N GLU A 19 27.09 -56.92 -19.67
CA GLU A 19 25.78 -57.09 -20.30
C GLU A 19 24.62 -56.85 -19.32
N ALA A 20 23.52 -56.27 -19.83
CA ALA A 20 22.35 -55.91 -19.02
C ALA A 20 21.72 -57.10 -18.26
N ARG A 21 21.88 -58.33 -18.76
CA ARG A 21 21.42 -59.54 -18.07
C ARG A 21 22.23 -59.80 -16.81
N THR A 22 23.55 -59.74 -16.89
CA THR A 22 24.44 -59.88 -15.74
C THR A 22 24.20 -58.78 -14.71
N ILE A 23 23.98 -57.55 -15.15
CA ILE A 23 23.65 -56.42 -14.25
C ILE A 23 22.33 -56.67 -13.51
N HIS A 24 21.31 -57.19 -14.21
CA HIS A 24 20.04 -57.56 -13.60
C HIS A 24 20.20 -58.67 -12.58
N ASP A 25 20.98 -59.71 -12.90
CA ASP A 25 21.18 -60.84 -12.00
C ASP A 25 21.96 -60.43 -10.74
N GLU A 26 22.94 -59.54 -10.86
CA GLU A 26 23.63 -58.92 -9.72
C GLU A 26 22.65 -58.11 -8.85
N LEU A 27 21.80 -57.29 -9.46
CA LEU A 27 20.79 -56.51 -8.73
C LEU A 27 19.74 -57.41 -8.08
N TYR A 28 19.32 -58.49 -8.73
CA TYR A 28 18.38 -59.47 -8.18
C TYR A 28 19.00 -60.27 -7.03
N THR A 29 20.29 -60.57 -7.10
CA THR A 29 21.02 -61.25 -6.01
C THR A 29 21.05 -60.39 -4.74
N VAL A 30 21.19 -59.06 -4.89
CA VAL A 30 21.27 -58.14 -3.75
C VAL A 30 19.89 -57.75 -3.22
N PHE A 31 18.91 -57.52 -4.10
CA PHE A 31 17.63 -56.91 -3.75
C PHE A 31 16.41 -57.84 -3.89
N GLY A 32 16.58 -59.06 -4.40
CA GLY A 32 15.51 -60.03 -4.58
C GLY A 32 14.32 -59.47 -5.37
N ASP A 33 13.11 -59.69 -4.86
CA ASP A 33 11.88 -59.25 -5.52
C ASP A 33 11.69 -57.72 -5.56
N GLU A 34 12.48 -56.95 -4.80
CA GLU A 34 12.50 -55.49 -4.90
C GLU A 34 13.41 -54.97 -6.02
N ALA A 35 14.16 -55.85 -6.70
CA ALA A 35 15.04 -55.47 -7.80
C ALA A 35 14.27 -54.86 -9.00
N PRO A 36 14.88 -53.92 -9.75
CA PRO A 36 14.28 -53.43 -10.98
C PRO A 36 14.15 -54.56 -11.99
N SER A 37 13.03 -54.57 -12.72
CA SER A 37 12.83 -55.55 -13.78
C SER A 37 13.97 -55.52 -14.81
N TYR A 38 14.26 -56.66 -15.43
CA TYR A 38 15.21 -56.76 -16.54
C TYR A 38 14.96 -55.72 -17.63
N ARG A 39 13.68 -55.42 -17.95
CA ARG A 39 13.33 -54.38 -18.93
C ARG A 39 13.82 -53.00 -18.53
N THR A 40 13.74 -52.65 -17.23
CA THR A 40 14.24 -51.39 -16.70
C THR A 40 15.77 -51.34 -16.80
N VAL A 41 16.46 -52.41 -16.42
CA VAL A 41 17.94 -52.51 -16.50
C VAL A 41 18.42 -52.41 -17.95
N ALA A 42 17.79 -53.14 -18.86
CA ALA A 42 18.12 -53.12 -20.28
C ALA A 42 17.89 -51.74 -20.92
N ARG A 43 16.77 -51.07 -20.59
CA ARG A 43 16.46 -49.71 -21.07
C ARG A 43 17.53 -48.72 -20.62
N TRP A 44 17.89 -48.70 -19.34
CA TRP A 44 18.91 -47.79 -18.81
C TRP A 44 20.31 -48.11 -19.34
N SER A 45 20.68 -49.39 -19.44
CA SER A 45 21.96 -49.80 -20.05
C SER A 45 22.06 -49.39 -21.52
N HIS A 46 20.95 -49.42 -22.26
CA HIS A 46 20.91 -48.91 -23.63
C HIS A 46 21.09 -47.39 -23.70
N LEU A 47 20.33 -46.63 -22.89
CA LEU A 47 20.44 -45.16 -22.82
C LEU A 47 21.86 -44.69 -22.46
N PHE A 48 22.52 -45.39 -21.53
CA PHE A 48 23.91 -45.07 -21.16
C PHE A 48 24.91 -45.43 -22.26
N ARG A 49 24.66 -46.50 -23.04
CA ARG A 49 25.45 -46.82 -24.23
C ARG A 49 25.29 -45.78 -25.35
N GLU A 50 24.12 -45.14 -25.43
CA GLU A 50 23.84 -44.05 -26.39
C GLU A 50 24.35 -42.68 -25.91
N GLY A 51 25.03 -42.61 -24.77
CA GLY A 51 25.73 -41.40 -24.31
C GLY A 51 24.96 -40.54 -23.29
N ARG A 52 23.85 -41.01 -22.72
CA ARG A 52 23.20 -40.33 -21.59
C ARG A 52 24.10 -40.35 -20.36
N GLU A 53 24.31 -39.22 -19.70
CA GLU A 53 25.09 -39.15 -18.46
C GLU A 53 24.22 -39.06 -17.20
N GLU A 54 23.02 -38.50 -17.30
CA GLU A 54 22.13 -38.24 -16.15
C GLU A 54 21.35 -39.48 -15.71
N VAL A 55 21.30 -39.69 -14.39
CA VAL A 55 20.55 -40.78 -13.73
C VAL A 55 19.13 -40.38 -13.30
N GLU A 56 18.84 -39.08 -13.31
CA GLU A 56 17.53 -38.52 -12.96
C GLU A 56 16.51 -38.80 -14.08
N ASP A 57 15.22 -38.80 -13.72
CA ASP A 57 14.15 -38.82 -14.71
C ASP A 57 14.20 -37.50 -15.50
N GLU A 58 14.06 -37.56 -16.82
CA GLU A 58 13.82 -36.34 -17.60
C GLU A 58 12.50 -35.68 -17.17
N ASP A 59 12.43 -34.36 -17.34
CA ASP A 59 11.21 -33.59 -17.14
C ASP A 59 10.06 -34.26 -17.89
N ARG A 60 9.08 -34.73 -17.12
CA ARG A 60 7.90 -35.37 -17.71
C ARG A 60 7.10 -34.27 -18.39
N PRO A 61 6.71 -34.42 -19.67
CA PRO A 61 5.76 -33.51 -20.28
C PRO A 61 4.47 -33.60 -19.46
N GLY A 62 4.16 -32.53 -18.74
CA GLY A 62 2.93 -32.43 -17.97
C GLY A 62 1.71 -32.51 -18.89
N ARG A 63 0.52 -32.61 -18.29
CA ARG A 63 -0.74 -32.49 -19.04
C ARG A 63 -0.71 -31.16 -19.84
N PRO A 64 -0.93 -31.16 -21.16
CA PRO A 64 -1.02 -29.92 -21.91
C PRO A 64 -2.12 -29.06 -21.32
N VAL A 65 -1.75 -27.86 -20.88
CA VAL A 65 -2.70 -26.87 -20.37
C VAL A 65 -3.37 -26.23 -21.58
N THR A 66 -4.38 -26.91 -22.11
CA THR A 66 -5.06 -26.55 -23.37
C THR A 66 -5.73 -25.18 -23.36
N GLU A 67 -5.97 -24.59 -22.19
CA GLU A 67 -6.66 -23.31 -22.05
C GLU A 67 -5.74 -22.10 -21.80
N THR A 68 -4.41 -22.30 -21.68
CA THR A 68 -3.45 -21.19 -21.47
C THR A 68 -2.58 -20.98 -22.71
N THR A 69 -3.25 -20.82 -23.86
CA THR A 69 -2.62 -20.43 -25.13
C THR A 69 -2.18 -18.98 -25.08
N SER A 70 -1.21 -18.59 -25.91
CA SER A 70 -0.79 -17.19 -26.04
C SER A 70 -1.96 -16.26 -26.38
N GLU A 71 -2.89 -16.74 -27.21
CA GLU A 71 -4.12 -16.00 -27.58
C GLU A 71 -5.00 -15.72 -26.36
N ASN A 72 -5.23 -16.72 -25.50
CA ASN A 72 -6.02 -16.53 -24.27
C ASN A 72 -5.31 -15.60 -23.27
N ILE A 73 -3.97 -15.64 -23.22
CA ILE A 73 -3.18 -14.73 -22.38
C ILE A 73 -3.32 -13.29 -22.89
N GLU A 74 -3.17 -13.08 -24.20
CA GLU A 74 -3.33 -11.77 -24.84
C GLU A 74 -4.74 -11.22 -24.68
N GLN A 75 -5.77 -12.08 -24.81
CA GLN A 75 -7.16 -11.69 -24.60
C GLN A 75 -7.41 -11.22 -23.16
N VAL A 76 -6.93 -11.97 -22.16
CA VAL A 76 -7.04 -11.56 -20.75
C VAL A 76 -6.27 -10.27 -20.49
N GLN A 77 -5.07 -10.13 -21.05
CA GLN A 77 -4.24 -8.92 -20.90
C GLN A 77 -4.94 -7.69 -21.48
N SER A 78 -5.52 -7.78 -22.68
CA SER A 78 -6.23 -6.66 -23.32
C SER A 78 -7.40 -6.17 -22.48
N ILE A 79 -8.20 -7.09 -21.90
CA ILE A 79 -9.34 -6.71 -21.05
C ILE A 79 -8.86 -5.97 -19.80
N ILE A 80 -7.75 -6.41 -19.19
CA ILE A 80 -7.18 -5.77 -18.01
C ILE A 80 -6.58 -4.40 -18.33
N ASP A 81 -5.94 -4.25 -19.49
CA ASP A 81 -5.40 -2.96 -19.94
C ASP A 81 -6.50 -1.93 -20.21
N ASP A 82 -7.65 -2.38 -20.71
CA ASP A 82 -8.84 -1.55 -20.93
C ASP A 82 -9.53 -1.17 -19.60
N ASP A 83 -9.70 -2.12 -18.68
CA ASP A 83 -10.24 -1.89 -17.33
C ASP A 83 -9.43 -2.64 -16.24
N PRO A 84 -8.51 -1.94 -15.55
CA PRO A 84 -7.73 -2.52 -14.46
C PRO A 84 -8.55 -2.99 -13.24
N PHE A 85 -9.83 -2.65 -13.13
CA PHE A 85 -10.68 -3.02 -12.00
C PHE A 85 -11.46 -4.33 -12.19
N VAL A 86 -11.41 -4.89 -13.40
CA VAL A 86 -12.13 -6.11 -13.79
C VAL A 86 -11.92 -7.25 -12.78
N THR A 87 -13.00 -7.99 -12.53
CA THR A 87 -13.00 -9.16 -11.65
C THR A 87 -12.65 -10.43 -12.41
N VAL A 88 -12.22 -11.47 -11.68
CA VAL A 88 -11.93 -12.78 -12.30
C VAL A 88 -13.20 -13.39 -12.91
N ASP A 89 -14.37 -13.13 -12.31
CA ASP A 89 -15.67 -13.58 -12.82
C ASP A 89 -16.03 -12.88 -14.14
N GLU A 90 -15.85 -11.57 -14.24
CA GLU A 90 -16.06 -10.81 -15.49
C GLU A 90 -15.07 -11.23 -16.58
N LEU A 91 -13.82 -11.49 -16.22
CA LEU A 91 -12.83 -12.04 -17.15
C LEU A 91 -13.24 -13.43 -17.66
N GLN A 92 -13.76 -14.30 -16.79
CA GLN A 92 -14.31 -15.59 -17.21
C GLN A 92 -15.48 -15.41 -18.20
N GLU A 93 -16.40 -14.48 -17.91
CA GLU A 93 -17.57 -14.25 -18.78
C GLU A 93 -17.16 -13.72 -20.16
N GLN A 94 -16.18 -12.81 -20.21
CA GLN A 94 -15.71 -12.21 -21.46
C GLN A 94 -14.80 -13.13 -22.29
N THR A 95 -14.01 -13.99 -21.64
CA THR A 95 -13.06 -14.90 -22.32
C THR A 95 -13.62 -16.30 -22.55
N GLY A 96 -14.69 -16.68 -21.83
CA GLY A 96 -15.22 -18.05 -21.83
C GLY A 96 -14.32 -19.07 -21.13
N LEU A 97 -13.24 -18.64 -20.48
CA LEU A 97 -12.29 -19.49 -19.79
C LEU A 97 -12.77 -19.81 -18.37
N SER A 98 -12.36 -20.96 -17.83
CA SER A 98 -12.66 -21.28 -16.44
C SER A 98 -11.98 -20.29 -15.48
N HIS A 99 -12.65 -19.98 -14.35
CA HIS A 99 -12.10 -19.12 -13.29
C HIS A 99 -10.68 -19.51 -12.89
N GLY A 100 -10.38 -20.81 -12.79
CA GLY A 100 -9.04 -21.31 -12.45
C GLY A 100 -7.99 -20.99 -13.51
N THR A 101 -8.36 -21.10 -14.79
CA THR A 101 -7.49 -20.73 -15.91
C THR A 101 -7.24 -19.23 -15.93
N VAL A 102 -8.28 -18.39 -15.79
CA VAL A 102 -8.14 -16.94 -15.73
C VAL A 102 -7.23 -16.53 -14.57
N TYR A 103 -7.46 -17.07 -13.38
CA TYR A 103 -6.64 -16.77 -12.20
C TYR A 103 -5.16 -17.09 -12.45
N ARG A 104 -4.86 -18.28 -13.01
CA ARG A 104 -3.49 -18.68 -13.37
C ARG A 104 -2.88 -17.77 -14.44
N ILE A 105 -3.65 -17.35 -15.45
CA ILE A 105 -3.16 -16.40 -16.45
C ILE A 105 -2.74 -15.09 -15.77
N VAL A 106 -3.61 -14.52 -14.93
CA VAL A 106 -3.34 -13.25 -14.23
C VAL A 106 -2.15 -13.38 -13.28
N SER A 107 -2.09 -14.43 -12.45
CA SER A 107 -1.05 -14.59 -11.43
C SER A 107 0.28 -15.09 -12.00
N ASP A 108 0.25 -16.13 -12.84
CA ASP A 108 1.44 -16.91 -13.19
C ASP A 108 2.02 -16.47 -14.53
N HIS A 109 1.19 -16.00 -15.47
CA HIS A 109 1.66 -15.57 -16.79
C HIS A 109 1.83 -14.05 -16.87
N LEU A 110 0.83 -13.27 -16.46
CA LEU A 110 0.88 -11.80 -16.47
C LEU A 110 1.60 -11.22 -15.24
N LYS A 111 1.81 -12.02 -14.20
CA LYS A 111 2.46 -11.62 -12.94
C LYS A 111 1.79 -10.41 -12.27
N LEU A 112 0.48 -10.29 -12.43
CA LEU A 112 -0.31 -9.20 -11.87
C LEU A 112 -0.79 -9.54 -10.47
N MET A 113 -0.91 -8.51 -9.62
CA MET A 113 -1.45 -8.61 -8.28
C MET A 113 -2.59 -7.62 -8.11
N LYS A 114 -3.72 -8.08 -7.56
CA LYS A 114 -4.86 -7.21 -7.26
C LYS A 114 -4.62 -6.47 -5.95
N ILE A 115 -4.34 -5.17 -6.03
CA ILE A 115 -4.13 -4.27 -4.90
C ILE A 115 -5.35 -3.36 -4.75
N THR A 116 -5.76 -3.08 -3.51
CA THR A 116 -6.86 -2.14 -3.26
C THR A 116 -6.41 -0.71 -3.61
N ALA A 117 -7.19 -0.02 -4.44
CA ALA A 117 -6.95 1.39 -4.76
C ALA A 117 -7.03 2.27 -3.50
N ARG A 118 -6.27 3.36 -3.50
CA ARG A 118 -6.28 4.34 -2.40
C ARG A 118 -7.32 5.42 -2.68
N TYR A 119 -8.09 5.81 -1.67
CA TYR A 119 -8.93 7.00 -1.75
C TYR A 119 -8.04 8.24 -1.85
N VAL A 120 -8.24 9.04 -2.89
CA VAL A 120 -7.59 10.34 -3.06
C VAL A 120 -8.64 11.42 -2.77
N PRO A 121 -8.31 12.48 -2.00
CA PRO A 121 -9.28 13.50 -1.59
C PRO A 121 -10.06 14.16 -2.74
N LYS A 122 -9.41 14.33 -3.90
CA LYS A 122 -10.02 14.96 -5.08
C LYS A 122 -9.28 14.59 -6.36
N HIS A 123 -9.99 14.52 -7.48
CA HIS A 123 -9.36 14.55 -8.79
C HIS A 123 -8.85 15.96 -9.09
N LEU A 124 -7.53 16.12 -9.05
CA LEU A 124 -6.84 17.37 -9.37
C LEU A 124 -6.76 17.58 -10.89
N THR A 125 -7.10 18.79 -11.33
CA THR A 125 -6.84 19.25 -12.70
C THR A 125 -5.35 19.44 -12.94
N ASP A 126 -4.90 19.43 -14.19
CA ASP A 126 -3.47 19.62 -14.52
C ASP A 126 -2.94 20.96 -14.02
N PHE A 127 -3.78 22.01 -14.07
CA PHE A 127 -3.46 23.31 -13.47
C PHE A 127 -3.22 23.21 -11.96
N GLN A 128 -4.10 22.52 -11.22
CA GLN A 128 -3.93 22.33 -9.77
C GLN A 128 -2.67 21.53 -9.44
N ARG A 129 -2.32 20.52 -10.25
CA ARG A 129 -1.08 19.75 -10.09
C ARG A 129 0.15 20.63 -10.31
N ALA A 130 0.16 21.42 -11.38
CA ALA A 130 1.25 22.33 -11.68
C ALA A 130 1.43 23.38 -10.57
N GLU A 131 0.33 23.93 -10.07
CA GLU A 131 0.35 24.93 -8.99
C GLU A 131 0.86 24.35 -7.67
N ARG A 132 0.44 23.13 -7.32
CA ARG A 132 0.99 22.39 -6.17
C ARG A 132 2.50 22.24 -6.27
N VAL A 133 3.01 21.80 -7.43
CA VAL A 133 4.45 21.63 -7.66
C VAL A 133 5.18 22.96 -7.56
N ARG A 134 4.64 24.03 -8.15
CA ARG A 134 5.20 25.38 -8.10
C ARG A 134 5.36 25.86 -6.65
N ILE A 135 4.28 25.81 -5.87
CA ILE A 135 4.27 26.25 -4.46
C ILE A 135 5.23 25.41 -3.61
N CYS A 136 5.24 24.08 -3.80
CA CYS A 136 6.17 23.22 -3.07
C CYS A 136 7.63 23.56 -3.37
N LYS A 137 7.98 23.78 -4.65
CA LYS A 137 9.34 24.19 -5.05
C LYS A 137 9.74 25.54 -4.45
N GLU A 138 8.83 26.51 -4.42
CA GLU A 138 9.08 27.82 -3.82
C GLU A 138 9.32 27.74 -2.32
N ASN A 139 8.49 26.97 -1.60
CA ASN A 139 8.64 26.74 -0.18
C ASN A 139 9.94 25.97 0.13
N LEU A 140 10.23 24.90 -0.62
CA LEU A 140 11.45 24.11 -0.48
C LEU A 140 12.70 24.99 -0.65
N ALA A 141 12.73 25.82 -1.68
CA ALA A 141 13.86 26.71 -1.94
C ALA A 141 14.10 27.72 -0.79
N LYS A 142 13.06 28.13 -0.05
CA LYS A 142 13.21 28.98 1.14
C LYS A 142 13.85 28.22 2.31
N PHE A 143 13.51 26.94 2.48
CA PHE A 143 14.15 26.08 3.48
C PHE A 143 15.61 25.77 3.10
N GLU A 144 15.89 25.44 1.85
CA GLU A 144 17.25 25.13 1.37
C GLU A 144 18.20 26.32 1.47
N ARG A 145 17.71 27.54 1.18
CA ARG A 145 18.49 28.78 1.38
C ARG A 145 18.64 29.17 2.85
N GLY A 146 17.99 28.47 3.78
CA GLY A 146 18.00 28.78 5.21
C GLY A 146 17.22 30.04 5.59
N SER A 147 16.45 30.65 4.68
CA SER A 147 15.60 31.80 5.02
C SER A 147 14.41 31.38 5.87
N TRP A 148 13.91 30.16 5.68
CA TRP A 148 12.91 29.52 6.53
C TRP A 148 13.52 28.36 7.31
N LYS A 149 13.06 28.17 8.54
CA LYS A 149 13.45 27.06 9.42
C LYS A 149 12.19 26.37 9.89
N LEU A 150 12.22 25.04 9.98
CA LEU A 150 11.06 24.26 10.44
C LEU A 150 10.64 24.61 11.88
N CYS A 151 11.59 24.95 12.75
CA CYS A 151 11.29 25.38 14.12
C CYS A 151 10.58 26.74 14.23
N ASP A 152 10.51 27.51 13.14
CA ASP A 152 9.74 28.75 13.07
C ASP A 152 8.34 28.54 12.45
N VAL A 153 7.99 27.32 12.06
CA VAL A 153 6.69 27.00 11.47
C VAL A 153 5.70 26.66 12.57
N VAL A 154 4.56 27.35 12.53
CA VAL A 154 3.37 27.03 13.30
C VAL A 154 2.34 26.53 12.31
N THR A 155 1.69 25.41 12.61
CA THR A 155 0.62 24.90 11.77
C THR A 155 -0.62 24.64 12.60
N GLY A 156 -1.78 24.84 11.99
CA GLY A 156 -3.03 24.49 12.62
C GLY A 156 -4.13 24.30 11.59
N ASP A 157 -5.16 23.59 12.04
CA ASP A 157 -6.33 23.24 11.24
C ASP A 157 -7.48 22.81 12.16
N GLU A 158 -8.67 22.72 11.58
CA GLU A 158 -9.89 22.35 12.28
C GLU A 158 -10.40 20.97 11.88
N SER A 159 -10.84 20.21 12.87
CA SER A 159 -11.39 18.90 12.60
C SER A 159 -12.55 18.52 13.48
N TRP A 160 -13.51 17.83 12.88
CA TRP A 160 -14.61 17.23 13.61
C TRP A 160 -14.13 15.97 14.34
N PHE A 161 -14.28 15.96 15.66
CA PHE A 161 -14.08 14.82 16.54
C PHE A 161 -15.44 14.27 16.98
N TYR A 162 -15.68 13.00 16.70
CA TYR A 162 -16.90 12.34 17.13
C TYR A 162 -16.73 11.85 18.57
N HIS A 163 -17.76 12.04 19.40
CA HIS A 163 -17.70 11.62 20.81
C HIS A 163 -17.60 10.10 20.98
N LYS A 164 -18.14 9.36 20.01
CA LYS A 164 -18.02 7.91 19.92
C LYS A 164 -17.15 7.53 18.72
N GLN A 165 -15.98 6.98 19.00
CA GLN A 165 -15.13 6.42 17.97
C GLN A 165 -15.70 5.10 17.46
N THR A 166 -15.65 4.92 16.15
CA THR A 166 -16.02 3.66 15.48
C THR A 166 -14.87 3.34 14.56
N GLY A 167 -14.18 2.23 14.83
CA GLY A 167 -13.01 1.80 14.06
C GLY A 167 -13.35 1.50 12.59
N ARG A 168 -12.30 1.40 11.76
CA ARG A 168 -12.41 0.91 10.39
C ARG A 168 -12.83 -0.58 10.40
N LYS A 169 -13.34 -1.10 9.29
CA LYS A 169 -13.80 -2.52 9.19
C LYS A 169 -12.77 -3.52 9.72
N LEU A 170 -11.48 -3.30 9.41
CA LEU A 170 -10.39 -4.16 9.85
C LEU A 170 -10.11 -4.05 11.36
N SER A 171 -10.14 -2.85 11.95
CA SER A 171 -9.90 -2.68 13.39
C SER A 171 -11.07 -3.19 14.24
N ASN A 172 -12.21 -3.45 13.60
CA ASN A 172 -13.41 -4.03 14.19
C ASN A 172 -13.44 -5.58 14.09
N ALA A 173 -12.34 -6.21 13.62
CA ALA A 173 -12.24 -7.66 13.60
C ALA A 173 -12.30 -8.22 15.02
N ALA A 174 -13.06 -9.31 15.20
CA ALA A 174 -13.29 -9.93 16.48
C ALA A 174 -13.11 -11.45 16.37
N TRP A 175 -12.53 -12.04 17.41
CA TRP A 175 -12.46 -13.49 17.55
C TRP A 175 -13.83 -14.03 17.96
N VAL A 176 -14.42 -14.90 17.13
CA VAL A 176 -15.70 -15.59 17.39
C VAL A 176 -15.50 -17.10 17.35
N LYS A 177 -16.34 -17.87 18.05
CA LYS A 177 -16.30 -19.33 17.94
C LYS A 177 -16.81 -19.77 16.58
N LYS A 178 -16.35 -20.95 16.15
CA LYS A 178 -16.80 -21.55 14.89
C LYS A 178 -18.31 -21.83 14.95
N GLY A 179 -19.07 -21.19 14.06
CA GLY A 179 -20.53 -21.31 13.97
C GLY A 179 -21.31 -20.15 14.59
N ASP A 180 -20.65 -19.29 15.38
CA ASP A 180 -21.30 -18.10 15.93
C ASP A 180 -21.46 -17.01 14.86
N PRO A 181 -22.52 -16.18 14.94
CA PRO A 181 -22.68 -15.06 14.03
C PRO A 181 -21.61 -13.99 14.28
N PRO A 182 -21.22 -13.21 13.25
CA PRO A 182 -20.34 -12.05 13.44
C PRO A 182 -20.94 -11.03 14.41
N PRO A 183 -20.14 -10.39 15.27
CA PRO A 183 -20.64 -9.35 16.15
C PRO A 183 -21.11 -8.14 15.34
N THR A 184 -22.16 -7.49 15.82
CA THR A 184 -22.73 -6.32 15.17
C THR A 184 -22.13 -5.04 15.73
N ILE A 185 -21.57 -4.21 14.87
CA ILE A 185 -21.18 -2.84 15.21
C ILE A 185 -22.13 -1.88 14.51
N VAL A 186 -22.86 -1.11 15.32
CA VAL A 186 -23.79 -0.10 14.82
C VAL A 186 -22.98 0.98 14.11
N ARG A 187 -23.23 1.15 12.81
CA ARG A 187 -22.63 2.22 12.02
C ARG A 187 -22.97 3.58 12.62
N ARG A 188 -21.99 4.48 12.57
CA ARG A 188 -22.16 5.85 13.05
C ARG A 188 -23.24 6.56 12.23
N SER A 189 -24.20 7.18 12.91
CA SER A 189 -25.18 8.07 12.27
C SER A 189 -24.50 9.34 11.76
N ARG A 190 -25.00 9.91 10.66
CA ARG A 190 -24.54 11.21 10.13
C ARG A 190 -24.68 12.34 11.15
N PHE A 191 -25.65 12.24 12.06
CA PHE A 191 -25.94 13.23 13.10
C PHE A 191 -25.34 12.85 14.46
N ALA A 192 -24.41 11.90 14.50
CA ALA A 192 -23.75 11.52 15.74
C ALA A 192 -23.08 12.76 16.39
N PRO A 193 -23.16 12.88 17.73
CA PRO A 193 -22.53 13.98 18.45
C PRO A 193 -21.05 14.10 18.11
N ARG A 194 -20.65 15.31 17.73
CA ARG A 194 -19.30 15.68 17.33
C ARG A 194 -19.01 17.10 17.76
N THR A 195 -17.73 17.37 18.05
CA THR A 195 -17.21 18.69 18.39
C THR A 195 -16.17 19.07 17.35
N LEU A 196 -16.23 20.30 16.85
CA LEU A 196 -15.18 20.86 16.01
C LEU A 196 -14.06 21.32 16.93
N VAL A 197 -12.84 20.89 16.65
CA VAL A 197 -11.67 21.23 17.46
C VAL A 197 -10.64 21.89 16.54
N CYS A 198 -10.18 23.07 16.94
CA CYS A 198 -9.08 23.77 16.29
C CYS A 198 -7.79 23.41 17.03
N ILE A 199 -6.78 22.90 16.33
CA ILE A 199 -5.50 22.56 16.94
C ILE A 199 -4.39 23.30 16.22
N PHE A 200 -3.55 23.99 16.98
CA PHE A 200 -2.32 24.62 16.49
C PHE A 200 -1.13 24.07 17.25
N PHE A 201 -0.03 23.84 16.55
CA PHE A 201 1.21 23.33 17.13
C PHE A 201 2.42 23.79 16.32
N ASN A 202 3.59 23.63 16.93
CA ASN A 202 4.88 23.82 16.29
C ASN A 202 5.77 22.60 16.57
N SER A 203 7.07 22.68 16.23
CA SER A 203 8.01 21.57 16.48
C SER A 203 8.25 21.26 17.96
N THR A 204 7.86 22.13 18.89
CA THR A 204 8.04 21.93 20.33
C THR A 204 6.80 21.38 21.03
N GLY A 205 5.62 21.49 20.42
CA GLY A 205 4.39 20.97 20.99
C GLY A 205 3.14 21.75 20.60
N PRO A 206 2.00 21.43 21.23
CA PRO A 206 0.74 22.14 21.01
C PRO A 206 0.82 23.58 21.55
N LEU A 207 0.25 24.51 20.77
CA LEU A 207 0.07 25.92 21.13
C LEU A 207 -1.39 26.23 21.48
N LEU A 208 -2.33 25.55 20.83
CA LEU A 208 -3.76 25.69 21.11
C LEU A 208 -4.48 24.39 20.83
N ILE A 209 -5.41 24.03 21.73
CA ILE A 209 -6.46 23.04 21.51
C ILE A 209 -7.77 23.71 21.91
N HIS A 210 -8.53 24.18 20.94
CA HIS A 210 -9.76 24.93 21.16
C HIS A 210 -10.98 24.12 20.75
N TYR A 211 -11.97 24.03 21.63
CA TYR A 211 -13.23 23.32 21.38
C TYR A 211 -14.31 24.31 20.98
N VAL A 212 -14.77 24.22 19.73
CA VAL A 212 -15.84 25.07 19.23
C VAL A 212 -17.18 24.59 19.77
N GLN A 213 -17.96 25.50 20.35
CA GLN A 213 -19.25 25.13 20.92
C GLN A 213 -20.22 24.70 19.82
N ARG A 214 -21.14 23.80 20.19
CA ARG A 214 -22.11 23.25 19.24
C ARG A 214 -22.96 24.37 18.63
N GLY A 215 -23.00 24.42 17.31
CA GLY A 215 -23.81 25.39 16.56
C GLY A 215 -23.07 26.69 16.23
N GLN A 216 -21.85 26.88 16.75
CA GLN A 216 -20.97 27.96 16.29
C GLN A 216 -20.30 27.56 14.98
N THR A 217 -20.14 28.55 14.10
CA THR A 217 -19.35 28.46 12.88
C THR A 217 -18.10 29.30 13.08
N ILE A 218 -16.96 28.85 12.56
CA ILE A 218 -15.73 29.64 12.56
C ILE A 218 -15.79 30.58 11.36
N ASP A 219 -16.15 31.84 11.62
CA ASP A 219 -15.92 32.94 10.69
C ASP A 219 -14.55 33.58 10.98
N HIS A 220 -14.24 34.68 10.30
CA HIS A 220 -12.95 35.36 10.41
C HIS A 220 -12.75 36.02 11.78
N GLU A 221 -13.79 36.64 12.36
CA GLU A 221 -13.74 37.24 13.70
C GLU A 221 -13.47 36.16 14.75
N TYR A 222 -14.24 35.06 14.70
CA TYR A 222 -14.04 33.93 15.60
C TYR A 222 -12.63 33.34 15.49
N TYR A 223 -12.12 33.20 14.26
CA TYR A 223 -10.79 32.67 14.00
C TYR A 223 -9.70 33.58 14.59
N ILE A 224 -9.81 34.89 14.46
CA ILE A 224 -8.88 35.84 15.08
C ILE A 224 -8.93 35.72 16.60
N GLU A 225 -10.12 35.86 17.19
CA GLU A 225 -10.28 35.99 18.65
C GLU A 225 -9.98 34.69 19.40
N ASN A 226 -10.44 33.56 18.87
CA ASN A 226 -10.43 32.28 19.59
C ASN A 226 -9.32 31.34 19.13
N CYS A 227 -8.72 31.58 17.95
CA CYS A 227 -7.65 30.74 17.42
C CYS A 227 -6.32 31.49 17.36
N LEU A 228 -6.23 32.54 16.54
CA LEU A 228 -4.94 33.21 16.30
C LEU A 228 -4.45 33.99 17.51
N TYR A 229 -5.30 34.77 18.18
CA TYR A 229 -4.90 35.58 19.32
C TYR A 229 -4.30 34.74 20.47
N PRO A 230 -4.93 33.62 20.91
CA PRO A 230 -4.33 32.72 21.89
C PRO A 230 -3.01 32.11 21.43
N VAL A 231 -2.93 31.65 20.18
CA VAL A 231 -1.70 31.06 19.61
C VAL A 231 -0.56 32.07 19.62
N ILE A 232 -0.82 33.30 19.22
CA ILE A 232 0.18 34.37 19.15
C ILE A 232 0.68 34.75 20.55
N ASN A 233 -0.22 34.83 21.53
CA ASN A 233 0.17 35.09 22.91
C ASN A 233 1.02 33.96 23.48
N GLU A 234 0.68 32.70 23.20
CA GLU A 234 1.49 31.56 23.61
C GLU A 234 2.88 31.58 22.97
N ILE A 235 2.97 31.90 21.67
CA ILE A 235 4.26 32.09 20.98
C ILE A 235 5.09 33.19 21.64
N LYS A 236 4.48 34.35 21.93
CA LYS A 236 5.16 35.48 22.59
C LYS A 236 5.65 35.11 23.99
N SER A 237 4.87 34.32 24.73
CA SER A 237 5.25 33.77 26.03
C SER A 237 6.45 32.83 25.94
N GLN A 238 6.43 31.89 24.99
CA GLN A 238 7.51 30.93 24.76
C GLN A 238 8.79 31.58 24.18
N ARG A 239 8.65 32.70 23.45
CA ARG A 239 9.75 33.39 22.75
C ARG A 239 9.92 34.83 23.26
N SER A 240 10.10 35.03 24.56
CA SER A 240 10.15 36.36 25.19
C SER A 240 11.07 37.40 24.50
N SER A 241 12.21 36.99 23.93
CA SER A 241 13.15 37.90 23.25
C SER A 241 12.88 38.13 21.76
N PHE A 242 12.19 37.21 21.09
CA PHE A 242 11.98 37.25 19.64
C PHE A 242 10.51 37.44 19.25
N GLY A 243 9.58 37.22 20.17
CA GLY A 243 8.14 37.24 19.94
C GLY A 243 7.75 36.39 18.73
N THR A 244 6.96 37.00 17.85
CA THR A 244 6.50 36.44 16.57
C THR A 244 7.48 36.66 15.42
N ARG A 245 8.64 37.28 15.66
CA ARG A 245 9.61 37.58 14.60
C ARG A 245 10.00 36.29 13.89
N SER A 246 9.85 36.31 12.57
CA SER A 246 10.16 35.19 11.69
C SER A 246 9.25 33.98 11.87
N ILE A 247 8.09 34.07 12.51
CA ILE A 247 7.11 32.96 12.52
C ILE A 247 6.43 32.83 11.16
N LYS A 248 6.23 31.58 10.73
CA LYS A 248 5.54 31.22 9.50
C LYS A 248 4.29 30.43 9.89
N LEU A 249 3.11 30.89 9.48
CA LEU A 249 1.85 30.20 9.73
C LEU A 249 1.50 29.32 8.53
N HIS A 250 1.27 28.03 8.77
CA HIS A 250 0.74 27.07 7.81
C HIS A 250 -0.68 26.66 8.23
N HIS A 251 -1.67 27.13 7.46
CA HIS A 251 -3.08 26.74 7.55
C HIS A 251 -3.64 26.54 6.14
N ASP A 252 -4.80 25.92 6.04
CA ASP A 252 -5.45 25.71 4.75
C ASP A 252 -6.01 27.03 4.17
N ASN A 253 -6.56 26.95 2.95
CA ASN A 253 -7.18 28.10 2.27
C ASN A 253 -8.69 28.21 2.58
N GLY A 254 -9.12 27.84 3.78
CA GLY A 254 -10.49 28.03 4.23
C GLY A 254 -10.95 29.47 4.05
N THR A 255 -12.23 29.67 3.74
CA THR A 255 -12.81 31.01 3.55
C THR A 255 -12.52 31.99 4.70
N PRO A 256 -12.65 31.62 6.00
CA PRO A 256 -12.28 32.53 7.08
C PRO A 256 -10.79 32.84 7.12
N HIS A 257 -9.92 31.90 6.73
CA HIS A 257 -8.46 32.02 6.82
C HIS A 257 -7.89 33.02 5.82
N PHE A 258 -8.51 33.12 4.64
CA PHE A 258 -8.10 34.03 3.58
C PHE A 258 -8.84 35.38 3.61
N HIS A 259 -9.60 35.65 4.68
CA HIS A 259 -10.29 36.93 4.85
C HIS A 259 -9.28 38.06 5.06
N GLN A 260 -9.54 39.24 4.49
CA GLN A 260 -8.59 40.37 4.53
C GLN A 260 -8.24 40.79 5.96
N GLU A 261 -9.21 40.74 6.89
CA GLU A 261 -8.95 41.07 8.29
C GLU A 261 -8.01 40.08 8.98
N VAL A 262 -8.09 38.79 8.64
CA VAL A 262 -7.17 37.77 9.16
C VAL A 262 -5.76 38.03 8.64
N LEU A 263 -5.63 38.33 7.34
CA LEU A 263 -4.34 38.65 6.73
C LEU A 263 -3.73 39.92 7.34
N ASN A 264 -4.53 40.97 7.52
CA ASN A 264 -4.12 42.22 8.16
C ASN A 264 -3.69 41.99 9.62
N TYR A 265 -4.43 41.15 10.36
CA TYR A 265 -4.11 40.82 11.73
C TYR A 265 -2.75 40.08 11.81
N LEU A 266 -2.55 39.06 10.98
CA LEU A 266 -1.28 38.31 10.92
C LEU A 266 -0.10 39.20 10.51
N GLU A 267 -0.31 40.10 9.55
CA GLU A 267 0.70 41.08 9.14
C GLU A 267 1.05 42.04 10.29
N SER A 268 0.05 42.56 11.01
CA SER A 268 0.26 43.43 12.18
C SER A 268 1.05 42.74 13.31
N GLU A 269 0.92 41.42 13.39
CA GLU A 269 1.64 40.57 14.33
C GLU A 269 2.99 40.08 13.79
N GLY A 270 3.40 40.50 12.58
CA GLY A 270 4.68 40.15 11.96
C GLY A 270 4.80 38.68 11.53
N ILE A 271 3.66 38.00 11.35
CA ILE A 271 3.59 36.59 10.97
C ILE A 271 3.47 36.46 9.45
N THR A 272 4.32 35.63 8.86
CA THR A 272 4.25 35.34 7.43
C THR A 272 3.35 34.14 7.17
N VAL A 273 2.31 34.28 6.35
CA VAL A 273 1.51 33.13 5.91
C VAL A 273 2.28 32.32 4.87
N MET A 274 2.37 31.01 5.08
CA MET A 274 2.97 30.09 4.12
C MET A 274 1.98 29.84 2.98
N PRO A 275 2.41 29.96 1.71
CA PRO A 275 1.57 29.57 0.60
C PRO A 275 1.22 28.08 0.69
N HIS A 276 -0.07 27.77 0.69
CA HIS A 276 -0.60 26.42 0.68
C HIS A 276 -1.42 26.19 -0.60
N PRO A 277 -1.18 25.11 -1.37
CA PRO A 277 -1.94 24.86 -2.58
C PRO A 277 -3.34 24.31 -2.29
N PRO A 278 -4.37 24.64 -3.08
CA PRO A 278 -5.73 24.18 -2.85
C PRO A 278 -5.88 22.65 -2.95
N ASN A 279 -6.75 22.07 -2.12
CA ASN A 279 -7.02 20.63 -2.05
C ASN A 279 -5.77 19.78 -1.74
N SER A 280 -4.96 20.20 -0.77
CA SER A 280 -3.67 19.58 -0.47
C SER A 280 -3.50 19.12 0.98
N PRO A 281 -4.43 18.29 1.51
CA PRO A 281 -4.30 17.76 2.87
C PRO A 281 -3.04 16.89 3.05
N ASP A 282 -2.53 16.31 1.97
CA ASP A 282 -1.25 15.57 1.97
C ASP A 282 -0.02 16.45 2.23
N LEU A 283 -0.17 17.78 2.17
CA LEU A 283 0.86 18.76 2.51
C LEU A 283 0.57 19.50 3.83
N ALA A 284 -0.54 19.19 4.50
CA ALA A 284 -0.93 19.79 5.77
C ALA A 284 -0.62 18.85 6.94
N PRO A 285 0.31 19.22 7.85
CA PRO A 285 0.70 18.34 8.97
C PRO A 285 -0.46 17.93 9.89
N CYS A 286 -1.48 18.78 10.00
CA CYS A 286 -2.70 18.44 10.71
C CYS A 286 -3.40 17.24 10.07
N ASP A 287 -3.58 17.24 8.76
CA ASP A 287 -4.32 16.21 8.02
C ASP A 287 -3.54 14.91 7.84
N PHE A 288 -2.31 14.99 7.32
CA PHE A 288 -1.57 13.78 6.94
C PHE A 288 -0.96 13.04 8.14
N TRP A 289 -0.82 13.70 9.29
CA TRP A 289 -0.17 13.13 10.47
C TRP A 289 -1.00 13.27 11.73
N LEU A 290 -1.29 14.49 12.20
CA LEU A 290 -1.88 14.69 13.53
C LEU A 290 -3.25 14.02 13.64
N PHE A 291 -4.19 14.35 12.75
CA PHE A 291 -5.57 13.88 12.81
C PHE A 291 -5.72 12.40 12.53
N ASP A 292 -4.84 11.79 11.71
CA ASP A 292 -4.84 10.32 11.54
C ASP A 292 -4.32 9.62 12.81
N LEU A 293 -3.42 10.26 13.57
CA LEU A 293 -2.90 9.71 14.82
C LEU A 293 -3.92 9.79 15.98
N ILE A 294 -4.68 10.87 16.07
CA ILE A 294 -5.53 11.15 17.25
C ILE A 294 -7.02 10.84 17.06
N LYS A 295 -7.46 10.38 15.88
CA LYS A 295 -8.86 10.00 15.59
C LYS A 295 -9.07 8.51 15.48
#